data_AF-A0A2K0WE08-F1
#
_entry.id   AF-A0A2K0WE08-F1
#
_cell.length_a   1.000
_cell.length_b   1.000
_cell.length_c   1.000
_cell.angle_alpha   90.00
_cell.angle_beta   90.00
_cell.angle_gamma   90.00
#
_symmetry.space_group_name_H-M   'P 1'
#
loop_
_entity.id
_entity.type
_entity.pdbx_description
1 polymer ?
#
loop_
_entity_poly.entity_id
_entity_poly.type
_entity_poly.pdbx_seq_one_letter_code
_entity_poly.pdbx_strand_id
1 'polypeptide(L)'
;MKVTALTLVALATAVFAGTMDGSLDKRACTPSTCHCNGIQGQFCGHDDPANPGCRTGYVYECQAGTGNACSYGPRDSCRECGELQC
;
A
#
# COMPACT_ATOMS: atom_id res chain seq x y z
N MET A 1 25.38 61.63 17.21
CA MET A 1 24.33 61.49 16.19
C MET A 1 24.84 60.54 15.12
N LYS A 2 24.23 59.36 14.95
CA LYS A 2 24.57 58.42 13.87
C LYS A 2 23.28 57.70 13.50
N VAL A 3 22.62 58.21 12.45
CA VAL A 3 21.42 57.61 11.87
C VAL A 3 21.93 56.72 10.75
N THR A 4 21.78 55.41 10.91
CA THR A 4 22.16 54.45 9.85
C THR A 4 20.91 53.72 9.40
N ALA A 5 20.69 53.77 8.09
CA ALA A 5 19.49 53.42 7.36
C ALA A 5 18.98 52.00 7.64
N LEU A 6 17.66 51.86 7.82
CA LEU A 6 16.95 50.59 7.70
C LEU A 6 16.73 50.30 6.21
N THR A 7 17.45 49.32 5.67
CA THR A 7 17.20 48.74 4.35
C THR A 7 16.05 47.73 4.45
N LEU A 8 14.91 48.05 3.83
CA LEU A 8 13.81 47.10 3.62
C LEU A 8 14.22 46.01 2.63
N VAL A 9 14.34 44.78 3.12
CA VAL A 9 14.46 43.59 2.29
C VAL A 9 13.04 43.09 1.98
N ALA A 10 12.65 43.18 0.70
CA ALA A 10 11.39 42.64 0.22
C ALA A 10 11.50 41.11 0.13
N LEU A 11 10.84 40.38 1.04
CA LEU A 11 10.67 38.93 0.94
C LEU A 11 9.65 38.60 -0.16
N ALA A 12 10.14 38.12 -1.30
CA ALA A 12 9.28 37.55 -2.33
C ALA A 12 8.71 36.21 -1.86
N THR A 13 7.40 36.16 -1.62
CA THR A 13 6.65 34.94 -1.34
C THR A 13 6.49 34.12 -2.61
N ALA A 14 7.29 33.07 -2.77
CA ALA A 14 7.07 32.04 -3.77
C ALA A 14 6.00 31.06 -3.27
N VAL A 15 4.74 31.28 -3.67
CA VAL A 15 3.65 30.31 -3.50
C VAL A 15 3.79 29.24 -4.58
N PHE A 16 4.42 28.12 -4.23
CA PHE A 16 4.32 26.90 -5.04
C PHE A 16 2.95 26.26 -4.77
N ALA A 17 1.97 26.59 -5.61
CA ALA A 17 0.71 25.86 -5.70
C ALA A 17 0.97 24.55 -6.46
N GLY A 18 1.58 23.58 -5.78
CA GLY A 18 1.61 22.19 -6.23
C GLY A 18 0.36 21.48 -5.74
N THR A 19 -0.75 21.55 -6.48
CA THR A 19 -1.85 20.60 -6.29
C THR A 19 -1.40 19.25 -6.85
N MET A 20 -0.73 18.47 -6.01
CA MET A 20 -0.56 17.04 -6.24
C MET A 20 -1.91 16.39 -5.94
N ASP A 21 -2.84 16.49 -6.88
CA ASP A 21 -4.04 15.65 -6.92
C ASP A 21 -3.62 14.27 -7.44
N GLY A 22 -2.79 13.60 -6.65
CA GLY A 22 -2.58 12.18 -6.75
C GLY A 22 -3.49 11.56 -5.70
N SER A 23 -4.74 11.27 -6.07
CA SER A 23 -5.47 10.22 -5.37
C SER A 23 -4.60 8.97 -5.51
N LEU A 24 -3.78 8.70 -4.48
CA LEU A 24 -3.21 7.39 -4.25
C LEU A 24 -4.40 6.52 -3.92
N ASP A 25 -5.15 6.12 -4.95
CA ASP A 25 -6.03 4.97 -4.90
C ASP A 25 -5.12 3.79 -4.56
N LYS A 26 -4.91 3.65 -3.25
CA LYS A 26 -4.17 2.60 -2.60
C LYS A 26 -4.84 1.34 -3.10
N ARG A 27 -4.25 0.70 -4.13
CA ARG A 27 -4.90 -0.34 -4.94
C ARG A 27 -5.72 -1.21 -4.02
N ALA A 28 -7.03 -1.00 -3.99
CA ALA A 28 -7.87 -1.76 -3.10
C ALA A 28 -7.78 -3.19 -3.59
N CYS A 29 -7.42 -4.11 -2.70
CA CYS A 29 -7.45 -5.53 -3.01
C CYS A 29 -8.86 -5.93 -3.44
N THR A 30 -8.97 -6.87 -4.37
CA THR A 30 -10.26 -7.39 -4.84
C THR A 30 -10.77 -8.44 -3.86
N PRO A 31 -12.05 -8.43 -3.44
CA PRO A 31 -12.62 -9.52 -2.64
C PRO A 31 -12.31 -10.88 -3.25
N SER A 32 -11.97 -11.86 -2.41
CA SER A 32 -11.63 -13.21 -2.85
C SER A 32 -12.35 -14.25 -2.01
N THR A 33 -12.36 -15.50 -2.48
CA THR A 33 -12.85 -16.66 -1.71
C THR A 33 -11.72 -17.32 -0.90
N CYS A 34 -10.53 -16.71 -0.83
CA CYS A 34 -9.42 -17.20 -0.03
C CYS A 34 -9.70 -16.93 1.45
N HIS A 35 -9.67 -17.99 2.26
CA HIS A 35 -9.82 -17.88 3.71
C HIS A 35 -8.47 -17.71 4.39
N CYS A 36 -8.46 -17.00 5.52
CA CYS A 36 -7.27 -16.75 6.34
C CYS A 36 -7.56 -16.93 7.83
N ASN A 37 -6.53 -16.86 8.66
CA ASN A 37 -6.64 -17.05 10.13
C ASN A 37 -7.31 -15.87 10.87
N GLY A 38 -7.78 -14.84 10.17
CA GLY A 38 -8.39 -13.64 10.75
C GLY A 38 -7.41 -12.68 11.44
N ILE A 39 -6.10 -12.91 11.32
CA ILE A 39 -5.06 -11.99 11.79
C ILE A 39 -4.71 -11.05 10.64
N GLN A 40 -4.77 -9.73 10.90
CA GLN A 40 -4.45 -8.73 9.88
C GLN A 40 -3.05 -8.95 9.29
N GLY A 41 -2.93 -8.97 7.97
CA GLY A 41 -1.64 -8.96 7.29
C GLY A 41 -1.66 -9.57 5.90
N GLN A 42 -0.56 -9.34 5.19
CA GLN A 42 -0.35 -9.88 3.85
C GLN A 42 0.24 -11.28 3.91
N PHE A 43 -0.09 -12.10 2.92
CA PHE A 43 0.50 -13.43 2.76
C PHE A 43 0.51 -13.85 1.29
N CYS A 44 1.41 -14.78 0.94
CA CYS A 44 1.37 -15.48 -0.34
C CYS A 44 0.36 -16.62 -0.28
N GLY A 45 -0.53 -16.69 -1.27
CA GLY A 45 -1.44 -17.81 -1.41
C GLY A 45 -0.71 -19.08 -1.88
N HIS A 46 -1.35 -20.21 -1.61
CA HIS A 46 -0.94 -21.53 -2.09
C HIS A 46 -2.20 -22.29 -2.50
N ASP A 47 -2.09 -23.13 -3.53
CA ASP A 47 -3.19 -23.96 -3.99
C ASP A 47 -3.41 -25.12 -2.99
N ASP A 48 -4.47 -25.00 -2.18
CA ASP A 48 -4.88 -26.00 -1.20
C ASP A 48 -6.31 -26.48 -1.51
N PRO A 49 -6.55 -27.79 -1.70
CA PRO A 49 -7.90 -28.34 -1.86
C PRO A 49 -8.88 -27.97 -0.74
N ALA A 50 -8.38 -27.76 0.49
CA ALA A 50 -9.20 -27.34 1.64
C ALA A 50 -9.50 -25.83 1.65
N ASN A 51 -8.75 -25.04 0.88
CA ASN A 51 -8.91 -23.59 0.76
C ASN A 51 -8.75 -23.14 -0.72
N PRO A 52 -9.68 -23.54 -1.61
CA PRO A 52 -9.51 -23.42 -3.06
C PRO A 52 -9.56 -21.97 -3.57
N GLY A 53 -9.82 -20.98 -2.70
CA GLY A 53 -9.81 -19.56 -3.07
C GLY A 53 -8.41 -18.93 -3.12
N CYS A 54 -7.41 -19.58 -2.51
CA CYS A 54 -6.04 -19.12 -2.51
C CYS A 54 -5.28 -19.78 -3.67
N ARG A 55 -4.52 -18.98 -4.43
CA ARG A 55 -3.75 -19.45 -5.59
C ARG A 55 -2.26 -19.27 -5.33
N THR A 56 -1.46 -20.25 -5.73
CA THR A 56 0.00 -20.12 -5.65
C THR A 56 0.48 -18.93 -6.47
N GLY A 57 1.38 -18.13 -5.90
CA GLY A 57 1.96 -16.97 -6.59
C GLY A 57 1.15 -15.67 -6.50
N TYR A 58 0.02 -15.67 -5.78
CA TYR A 58 -0.80 -14.47 -5.56
C TYR A 58 -0.58 -13.91 -4.16
N VAL A 59 -0.69 -12.58 -4.00
CA VAL A 59 -0.69 -11.92 -2.70
C VAL A 59 -2.13 -11.68 -2.25
N TYR A 60 -2.35 -11.89 -0.97
CA TYR A 60 -3.62 -11.66 -0.30
C TYR A 60 -3.41 -10.80 0.95
N GLU A 61 -4.43 -10.05 1.35
CA GLU A 61 -4.54 -9.37 2.64
C GLU A 61 -5.65 -10.03 3.45
N CYS A 62 -5.31 -10.52 4.64
CA CYS A 62 -6.28 -11.02 5.59
C CYS A 62 -6.93 -9.85 6.34
N GLN A 63 -8.26 -9.80 6.38
CA GLN A 63 -8.98 -8.80 7.14
C GLN A 63 -9.15 -9.27 8.61
N ALA A 64 -8.76 -8.41 9.55
CA ALA A 64 -8.84 -8.68 10.98
C ALA A 64 -10.25 -9.12 11.39
N GLY A 65 -10.33 -10.26 12.08
CA GLY A 65 -11.55 -10.76 12.71
C GLY A 65 -12.61 -11.34 11.77
N THR A 66 -12.38 -11.40 10.45
CA THR A 66 -13.38 -11.93 9.51
C THR A 66 -13.05 -13.32 8.98
N GLY A 67 -11.77 -13.70 8.99
CA GLY A 67 -11.30 -14.94 8.34
C GLY A 67 -11.33 -14.89 6.82
N ASN A 68 -11.62 -13.73 6.23
CA ASN A 68 -11.69 -13.53 4.78
C ASN A 68 -10.47 -12.73 4.31
N ALA A 69 -9.99 -13.08 3.12
CA ALA A 69 -8.92 -12.35 2.47
C ALA A 69 -9.39 -11.70 1.17
N CYS A 70 -8.73 -10.61 0.80
CA CYS A 70 -8.83 -10.00 -0.51
C CYS A 70 -7.50 -10.20 -1.27
N SER A 71 -7.54 -10.22 -2.59
CA SER A 71 -6.38 -10.48 -3.44
C SER A 71 -5.82 -9.19 -4.03
N TYR A 72 -4.50 -9.01 -3.94
CA TYR A 72 -3.77 -8.00 -4.70
C TYR A 72 -3.32 -8.50 -6.08
N GLY A 73 -3.52 -9.78 -6.38
CA GLY A 73 -3.13 -10.40 -7.64
C GLY A 73 -1.75 -11.09 -7.60
N PRO A 74 -1.21 -11.48 -8.76
CA PRO A 74 0.05 -12.21 -8.85
C PRO A 74 1.24 -11.36 -8.43
N ARG A 75 2.25 -12.00 -7.82
CA ARG A 75 3.52 -11.37 -7.44
C ARG A 75 4.69 -12.35 -7.65
N ASP A 76 5.77 -11.87 -8.24
CA ASP A 76 6.92 -12.71 -8.58
C ASP A 76 7.58 -13.33 -7.35
N SER A 77 7.76 -12.59 -6.25
CA SER A 77 8.28 -13.16 -5.01
C SER A 77 7.44 -14.35 -4.50
N CYS A 78 6.11 -14.26 -4.55
CA CYS A 78 5.24 -15.39 -4.18
C CYS A 78 5.32 -16.57 -5.16
N ARG A 79 5.72 -16.34 -6.42
CA ARG A 79 5.88 -17.38 -7.45
C ARG A 79 7.26 -18.04 -7.37
N GLU A 80 8.28 -17.27 -7.02
CA GLU A 80 9.69 -17.69 -7.04
C GLU A 80 10.11 -18.34 -5.72
N CYS A 81 9.77 -17.71 -4.59
CA CYS A 81 10.20 -18.15 -3.26
C CYS A 81 9.03 -18.46 -2.31
N GLY A 82 7.79 -18.13 -2.69
CA GLY A 82 6.61 -18.34 -1.82
C GLY A 82 6.49 -17.35 -0.67
N GLU A 83 7.30 -16.29 -0.68
CA GLU A 83 7.34 -15.27 0.38
C GLU A 83 7.02 -13.88 -0.18
N LEU A 84 6.62 -12.97 0.73
CA LEU A 84 6.35 -11.59 0.35
C LEU A 84 7.62 -10.84 -0.06
N GLN A 85 8.81 -11.33 0.29
CA GLN A 85 10.08 -10.77 -0.13
C GLN A 85 11.09 -11.91 -0.26
N CYS A 86 11.76 -11.91 -1.40
CA CYS A 86 13.03 -12.52 -1.71
C CYS A 86 13.80 -11.50 -2.56
#